data_AF-A0A8H4FHA3-F1
#
_entry.id   AF-A0A8H4FHA3-F1
#
_cell.length_a   1.000
_cell.length_b   1.000
_cell.length_c   1.000
_cell.angle_alpha   90.00
_cell.angle_beta   90.00
_cell.angle_gamma   90.00
#
_symmetry.space_group_name_H-M   'P 1'
#
loop_
_entity.id
_entity.type
_entity.pdbx_description
1 polymer ?
#
loop_
_entity_poly.entity_id
_entity_poly.type
_entity_poly.pdbx_seq_one_letter_code
_entity_poly.pdbx_strand_id
1 'polypeptide(L)'
;MQSDRFDRQTCSSNHRILQHTYENQKKESCSILLGKSLQVCPMSGDVGDQVRAEATAAADEVTAALQIFLKEPGTAGSDLDKGQRRRIVDAAQKLISAVKDPGDEWFDATAQVAQMGANRLFWEWKAYDHIPPEGSISYAELAKKVDAEESLIRRIGGVLTSMGILEQVGDDAVAHTKRSRIYMDGQPAGQIVGMAWENGMVPYVQMPAYFEKYGRKEPQTLNHVPGTFAYGVPEYGWYEMLQHDPPRMQRFLRAMGPIEEKMPISGIYDFTWVVDYAKANSTDRAVFVDVGAGRGQSIKAIHKENPELPLDRCVLQDRPEVVEAVKQLDDADMRLVRKQVIDFHKEQPEKGALTYWIRRCLHNYGDELAVNMLRLIADAMAADSRLLIQEDVMGNPPHYTSTMLDFMMLTFGGKQRTLDCWTDVLGRAGLEIRSVAKGQGPWRHLAVIECVKAGQK
;
A
#
# COMPACT_ATOMS: atom_id res chain seq x y z
N MET A 1 4.72 -47.47 35.82
CA MET A 1 3.89 -48.47 35.12
C MET A 1 2.49 -47.87 35.01
N GLN A 2 1.94 -47.84 33.78
CA GLN A 2 0.61 -47.33 33.37
C GLN A 2 0.41 -45.80 33.29
N SER A 3 0.68 -45.24 32.11
CA SER A 3 -0.15 -44.17 31.50
C SER A 3 0.23 -44.00 30.02
N ASP A 4 -0.11 -44.97 29.18
CA ASP A 4 0.20 -44.88 27.72
C ASP A 4 -0.77 -45.69 26.84
N ARG A 5 -2.08 -45.63 27.14
CA ARG A 5 -3.13 -46.36 26.39
C ARG A 5 -4.46 -45.62 26.21
N PHE A 6 -4.43 -44.30 26.10
CA PHE A 6 -5.64 -43.51 25.83
C PHE A 6 -5.40 -42.43 24.77
N ASP A 7 -4.85 -42.78 23.59
CA ASP A 7 -4.90 -41.84 22.45
C ASP A 7 -4.70 -42.43 21.04
N ARG A 8 -5.09 -43.69 20.79
CA ARG A 8 -5.04 -44.27 19.43
C ARG A 8 -6.38 -44.76 18.89
N GLN A 9 -7.43 -44.80 19.70
CA GLN A 9 -8.73 -45.33 19.29
C GLN A 9 -9.72 -44.24 18.83
N THR A 10 -9.60 -43.01 19.34
CA THR A 10 -10.43 -41.84 18.98
C THR A 10 -10.06 -41.20 17.64
N CYS A 11 -8.78 -41.25 17.25
CA CYS A 11 -8.31 -40.72 15.96
C CYS A 11 -8.71 -41.64 14.79
N SER A 12 -8.79 -42.96 15.02
CA SER A 12 -9.21 -43.96 14.02
C SER A 12 -10.72 -43.91 13.69
N SER A 13 -11.56 -43.56 14.67
CA SER A 13 -13.02 -43.50 14.48
C SER A 13 -13.45 -42.26 13.71
N ASN A 14 -12.81 -41.10 13.94
CA ASN A 14 -13.15 -39.85 13.25
C ASN A 14 -12.71 -39.86 11.76
N HIS A 15 -11.63 -40.56 11.42
CA HIS A 15 -11.20 -40.70 10.03
C HIS A 15 -12.14 -41.59 9.21
N ARG A 16 -12.71 -42.66 9.81
CA ARG A 16 -13.71 -43.52 9.15
C ARG A 16 -15.05 -42.82 8.93
N ILE A 17 -15.49 -41.95 9.85
CA ILE A 17 -16.75 -41.20 9.70
C ILE A 17 -16.61 -40.14 8.59
N LEU A 18 -15.47 -39.45 8.48
CA LEU A 18 -15.22 -38.48 7.43
C LEU A 18 -15.11 -39.11 6.03
N GLN A 19 -14.45 -40.27 5.89
CA GLN A 19 -14.42 -41.00 4.61
C GLN A 19 -15.79 -41.51 4.17
N HIS A 20 -16.60 -42.04 5.10
CA HIS A 20 -17.92 -42.58 4.77
C HIS A 20 -18.94 -41.48 4.37
N THR A 21 -18.77 -40.27 4.89
CA THR A 21 -19.59 -39.09 4.55
C THR A 21 -19.18 -38.51 3.19
N TYR A 22 -17.88 -38.52 2.88
CA TYR A 22 -17.34 -38.04 1.59
C TYR A 22 -17.68 -38.97 0.42
N GLU A 23 -17.66 -40.29 0.63
CA GLU A 23 -18.01 -41.27 -0.41
C GLU A 23 -19.52 -41.32 -0.72
N ASN A 24 -20.38 -41.09 0.28
CA ASN A 24 -21.83 -41.01 0.05
C ASN A 24 -22.25 -39.72 -0.65
N GLN A 25 -21.64 -38.57 -0.34
CA GLN A 25 -21.86 -37.32 -1.09
C GLN A 25 -21.39 -37.41 -2.55
N LYS A 26 -20.31 -38.16 -2.81
CA LYS A 26 -19.85 -38.43 -4.18
C LYS A 26 -20.84 -39.29 -4.97
N LYS A 27 -21.46 -40.31 -4.35
CA LYS A 27 -22.42 -41.18 -5.04
C LYS A 27 -23.77 -40.50 -5.33
N GLU A 28 -24.28 -39.67 -4.43
CA GLU A 28 -25.52 -38.90 -4.68
C GLU A 28 -25.30 -37.75 -5.68
N SER A 29 -24.12 -37.13 -5.69
CA SER A 29 -23.80 -36.09 -6.68
C SER A 29 -23.53 -36.65 -8.08
N CYS A 30 -23.04 -37.90 -8.18
CA CYS A 30 -22.75 -38.53 -9.47
C CYS A 30 -24.01 -39.01 -10.21
N SER A 31 -25.11 -39.34 -9.51
CA SER A 31 -26.35 -39.78 -10.17
C SER A 31 -27.24 -38.62 -10.63
N ILE A 32 -27.08 -37.42 -10.06
CA ILE A 32 -27.87 -36.23 -10.44
C ILE A 32 -27.30 -35.53 -11.70
N LEU A 33 -26.04 -35.81 -12.07
CA LEU A 33 -25.34 -35.17 -13.20
C LEU A 33 -25.36 -35.98 -14.51
N LEU A 34 -25.88 -37.21 -14.55
CA LEU A 34 -25.85 -38.07 -15.75
C LEU A 34 -27.12 -38.03 -16.62
N GLY A 35 -28.04 -37.08 -16.40
CA GLY A 35 -29.35 -37.06 -17.08
C GLY A 35 -29.69 -35.81 -17.89
N LYS A 36 -28.83 -34.79 -17.96
CA LYS A 36 -29.08 -33.60 -18.78
C LYS A 36 -28.08 -33.55 -19.92
N SER A 37 -28.54 -33.89 -21.12
CA SER A 37 -27.89 -33.55 -22.37
C SER A 37 -27.57 -32.06 -22.36
N LEU A 38 -26.30 -31.72 -22.09
CA LEU A 38 -25.74 -30.43 -22.43
C LEU A 38 -25.87 -30.29 -23.94
N GLN A 39 -26.90 -29.57 -24.35
CA GLN A 39 -27.02 -29.08 -25.70
C GLN A 39 -25.86 -28.11 -25.89
N VAL A 40 -24.75 -28.63 -26.42
CA VAL A 40 -23.60 -27.84 -26.84
C VAL A 40 -24.14 -26.90 -27.91
N CYS A 41 -24.37 -25.65 -27.54
CA CYS A 41 -24.63 -24.59 -28.51
C CYS A 41 -23.36 -24.50 -29.36
N PRO A 42 -23.44 -24.62 -30.70
CA PRO A 42 -22.24 -24.53 -31.53
C PRO A 42 -21.72 -23.09 -31.47
N MET A 43 -20.69 -22.86 -30.66
CA MET A 43 -19.85 -21.66 -30.69
C MET A 43 -18.94 -21.73 -31.94
N SER A 44 -19.53 -21.84 -33.12
CA SER A 44 -18.81 -21.85 -34.40
C SER A 44 -18.96 -20.49 -35.09
N GLY A 45 -18.62 -19.44 -34.35
CA GLY A 45 -18.29 -18.11 -34.85
C GLY A 45 -16.87 -17.79 -34.40
N ASP A 46 -16.02 -17.41 -35.35
CA ASP A 46 -14.56 -17.48 -35.32
C ASP A 46 -13.90 -16.67 -34.17
N VAL A 47 -13.62 -17.35 -33.05
CA VAL A 47 -12.84 -16.80 -31.92
C VAL A 47 -11.48 -16.27 -32.41
N GLY A 48 -10.91 -16.88 -33.46
CA GLY A 48 -9.69 -16.42 -34.10
C GLY A 48 -9.87 -15.09 -34.84
N ASP A 49 -11.00 -14.87 -35.52
CA ASP A 49 -11.31 -13.57 -36.15
C ASP A 49 -11.50 -12.46 -35.12
N GLN A 50 -12.13 -12.77 -33.98
CA GLN A 50 -12.28 -11.80 -32.89
C GLN A 50 -10.92 -11.42 -32.30
N VAL A 51 -10.07 -12.40 -31.96
CA VAL A 51 -8.70 -12.15 -31.46
C VAL A 51 -7.89 -11.35 -32.48
N ARG A 52 -7.98 -11.70 -33.78
CA ARG A 52 -7.30 -10.95 -34.86
C ARG A 52 -7.76 -9.49 -34.89
N ALA A 53 -9.06 -9.22 -34.79
CA ALA A 53 -9.60 -7.87 -34.81
C ALA A 53 -9.18 -7.05 -33.57
N GLU A 54 -9.29 -7.63 -32.37
CA GLU A 54 -8.91 -6.99 -31.11
C GLU A 54 -7.40 -6.70 -31.07
N ALA A 55 -6.56 -7.66 -31.48
CA ALA A 55 -5.13 -7.50 -31.54
C ALA A 55 -4.71 -6.42 -32.56
N THR A 56 -5.37 -6.35 -33.71
CA THR A 56 -5.11 -5.31 -34.73
C THR A 56 -5.45 -3.93 -34.18
N ALA A 57 -6.63 -3.76 -33.57
CA ALA A 57 -7.03 -2.50 -32.96
C ALA A 57 -6.07 -2.06 -31.84
N ALA A 58 -5.63 -2.99 -30.98
CA ALA A 58 -4.66 -2.70 -29.93
C ALA A 58 -3.27 -2.35 -30.49
N ALA A 59 -2.83 -3.01 -31.57
CA ALA A 59 -1.57 -2.69 -32.24
C ALA A 59 -1.59 -1.29 -32.89
N ASP A 60 -2.73 -0.88 -33.45
CA ASP A 60 -2.93 0.47 -33.97
C ASP A 60 -2.85 1.52 -32.84
N GLU A 61 -3.45 1.24 -31.67
CA GLU A 61 -3.32 2.10 -30.49
C GLU A 61 -1.87 2.25 -30.02
N VAL A 62 -1.10 1.15 -29.97
CA VAL A 62 0.34 1.18 -29.63
C VAL A 62 1.10 2.04 -30.63
N THR A 63 0.83 1.84 -31.92
CA THR A 63 1.48 2.60 -33.00
C THR A 63 1.17 4.09 -32.88
N ALA A 64 -0.10 4.45 -32.67
CA ALA A 64 -0.50 5.84 -32.48
C ALA A 64 0.18 6.48 -31.24
N ALA A 65 0.22 5.76 -30.12
CA ALA A 65 0.88 6.23 -28.90
C ALA A 65 2.39 6.45 -29.10
N LEU A 66 3.06 5.54 -29.80
CA LEU A 66 4.48 5.67 -30.17
C LEU A 66 4.72 6.86 -31.11
N GLN A 67 3.86 7.07 -32.11
CA GLN A 67 3.97 8.20 -33.03
C GLN A 67 3.86 9.54 -32.29
N ILE A 68 2.95 9.66 -31.32
CA ILE A 68 2.85 10.87 -30.48
C ILE A 68 4.12 11.05 -29.66
N PHE A 69 4.61 9.98 -29.01
CA PHE A 69 5.83 10.04 -28.19
C PHE A 69 7.07 10.46 -28.99
N LEU A 70 7.18 10.03 -30.24
CA LEU A 70 8.30 10.38 -31.13
C LEU A 70 8.18 11.81 -31.69
N LYS A 71 6.96 12.26 -32.01
CA LYS A 71 6.72 13.60 -32.59
C LYS A 71 6.77 14.73 -31.57
N GLU A 72 6.34 14.46 -30.35
CA GLU A 72 6.23 15.45 -29.27
C GLU A 72 7.08 15.02 -28.06
N PRO A 73 8.42 14.97 -28.17
CA PRO A 73 9.25 14.47 -27.10
C PRO A 73 9.20 15.41 -25.89
N GLY A 74 8.72 14.89 -24.76
CA GLY A 74 8.86 15.56 -23.47
C GLY A 74 10.30 15.48 -22.95
N THR A 75 10.73 16.47 -22.16
CA THR A 75 11.97 16.37 -21.38
C THR A 75 11.92 15.11 -20.51
N ALA A 76 13.00 14.34 -20.45
CA ALA A 76 13.06 13.10 -19.68
C ALA A 76 12.59 13.31 -18.22
N GLY A 77 11.62 12.52 -17.78
CA GLY A 77 11.06 12.60 -16.42
C GLY A 77 10.01 13.70 -16.20
N SER A 78 9.70 14.52 -17.21
CA SER A 78 8.58 15.47 -17.17
C SER A 78 7.23 14.75 -17.10
N ASP A 79 6.17 15.47 -16.69
CA ASP A 79 4.82 14.93 -16.67
C ASP A 79 4.34 14.50 -18.06
N LEU A 80 4.77 15.21 -19.10
CA LEU A 80 4.48 14.84 -20.49
C LEU A 80 5.16 13.50 -20.86
N ASP A 81 6.46 13.36 -20.60
CA ASP A 81 7.22 12.12 -20.87
C ASP A 81 6.62 10.93 -20.10
N LYS A 82 6.33 11.09 -18.80
CA LYS A 82 5.69 10.06 -17.98
C LYS A 82 4.30 9.69 -18.51
N GLY A 83 3.48 10.69 -18.85
CA GLY A 83 2.13 10.48 -19.39
C GLY A 83 2.14 9.77 -20.73
N GLN A 84 3.06 10.11 -21.63
CA GLN A 84 3.21 9.44 -22.92
C GLN A 84 3.69 7.99 -22.77
N ARG A 85 4.71 7.74 -21.95
CA ARG A 85 5.17 6.37 -21.64
C ARG A 85 4.04 5.53 -21.08
N ARG A 86 3.23 6.11 -20.18
CA ARG A 86 2.09 5.41 -19.60
C ARG A 86 1.06 5.02 -20.66
N ARG A 87 0.74 5.91 -21.60
CA ARG A 87 -0.15 5.60 -22.74
C ARG A 87 0.35 4.42 -23.57
N ILE A 88 1.66 4.37 -23.85
CA ILE A 88 2.26 3.24 -24.60
C ILE A 88 2.09 1.93 -23.81
N VAL A 89 2.37 1.95 -22.50
CA VAL A 89 2.22 0.76 -21.64
C VAL A 89 0.76 0.30 -21.60
N ASP A 90 -0.19 1.20 -21.40
CA ASP A 90 -1.61 0.87 -21.35
C ASP A 90 -2.10 0.27 -22.69
N ALA A 91 -1.64 0.81 -23.83
CA ALA A 91 -1.95 0.26 -25.16
C ALA A 91 -1.29 -1.11 -25.39
N ALA A 92 -0.04 -1.29 -24.96
CA ALA A 92 0.66 -2.58 -25.07
C ALA A 92 -0.01 -3.65 -24.19
N GLN A 93 -0.53 -3.26 -23.03
CA GLN A 93 -1.27 -4.17 -22.16
C GLN A 93 -2.56 -4.66 -22.83
N LYS A 94 -3.28 -3.80 -23.56
CA LYS A 94 -4.44 -4.23 -24.37
C LYS A 94 -4.04 -5.24 -25.44
N LEU A 95 -2.90 -5.02 -26.11
CA LEU A 95 -2.40 -5.95 -27.12
C LEU A 95 -2.07 -7.31 -26.51
N ILE A 96 -1.33 -7.34 -25.40
CA ILE A 96 -1.02 -8.57 -24.65
C ILE A 96 -2.32 -9.28 -24.26
N SER A 97 -3.28 -8.55 -23.70
CA SER A 97 -4.57 -9.13 -23.28
C SER A 97 -5.41 -9.68 -24.45
N ALA A 98 -5.32 -9.07 -25.64
CA ALA A 98 -6.05 -9.56 -26.81
C ALA A 98 -5.47 -10.87 -27.37
N VAL A 99 -4.15 -11.04 -27.33
CA VAL A 99 -3.48 -12.20 -27.97
C VAL A 99 -3.18 -13.35 -27.02
N LYS A 100 -3.20 -13.10 -25.71
CA LYS A 100 -2.85 -14.10 -24.70
C LYS A 100 -4.00 -15.11 -24.54
N ASP A 101 -3.67 -16.39 -24.55
CA ASP A 101 -4.65 -17.43 -24.22
C ASP A 101 -5.05 -17.29 -22.74
N PRO A 102 -6.36 -17.17 -22.42
CA PRO A 102 -6.83 -17.12 -21.04
C PRO A 102 -6.37 -18.33 -20.21
N GLY A 103 -6.18 -19.49 -20.85
CA GLY A 103 -5.65 -20.71 -20.23
C GLY A 103 -4.21 -20.60 -19.74
N ASP A 104 -3.43 -19.62 -20.21
CA ASP A 104 -2.04 -19.39 -19.80
C ASP A 104 -1.92 -18.41 -18.62
N GLU A 105 -3.01 -17.80 -18.15
CA GLU A 105 -2.96 -16.80 -17.08
C GLU A 105 -2.37 -17.35 -15.77
N TRP A 106 -2.61 -18.62 -15.45
CA TRP A 106 -2.09 -19.23 -14.24
C TRP A 106 -0.56 -19.36 -14.26
N PHE A 107 0.06 -19.54 -15.43
CA PHE A 107 1.52 -19.58 -15.55
C PHE A 107 2.13 -18.23 -15.17
N ASP A 108 1.57 -17.13 -15.67
CA ASP A 108 2.05 -15.79 -15.32
C ASP A 108 1.87 -15.50 -13.83
N ALA A 109 0.69 -15.82 -13.28
CA ALA A 109 0.42 -15.59 -11.87
C ALA A 109 1.40 -16.37 -10.97
N THR A 110 1.64 -17.65 -11.28
CA THR A 110 2.58 -18.49 -10.52
C THR A 110 4.04 -18.08 -10.73
N ALA A 111 4.42 -17.67 -11.94
CA ALA A 111 5.75 -17.12 -12.23
C ALA A 111 6.01 -15.84 -11.45
N GLN A 112 5.03 -14.92 -11.34
CA GLN A 112 5.16 -13.73 -10.51
C GLN A 112 5.34 -14.07 -9.03
N VAL A 113 4.60 -15.04 -8.50
CA VAL A 113 4.80 -15.52 -7.12
C VAL A 113 6.23 -16.06 -6.91
N ALA A 114 6.73 -16.88 -7.85
CA ALA A 114 8.10 -17.37 -7.80
C ALA A 114 9.13 -16.23 -7.89
N GLN A 115 8.92 -15.25 -8.76
CA GLN A 115 9.76 -14.06 -8.91
C GLN A 115 9.88 -13.30 -7.60
N MET A 116 8.76 -13.13 -6.90
CA MET A 116 8.71 -12.38 -5.65
C MET A 116 9.50 -13.09 -4.54
N GLY A 117 9.35 -14.41 -4.44
CA GLY A 117 10.18 -15.22 -3.54
C GLY A 117 11.67 -15.14 -3.89
N ALA A 118 12.02 -15.26 -5.18
CA ALA A 118 13.40 -15.17 -5.65
C ALA A 118 14.03 -13.79 -5.37
N ASN A 119 13.32 -12.71 -5.68
CA ASN A 119 13.75 -11.34 -5.37
C ASN A 119 13.97 -11.16 -3.86
N ARG A 120 13.05 -11.69 -3.03
CA ARG A 120 13.16 -11.59 -1.57
C ARG A 120 14.42 -12.29 -1.05
N LEU A 121 14.69 -13.52 -1.51
CA LEU A 121 15.88 -14.27 -1.10
C LEU A 121 17.18 -13.57 -1.52
N PHE A 122 17.28 -13.16 -2.79
CA PHE A 122 18.47 -12.44 -3.27
C PHE A 122 18.68 -11.11 -2.55
N TRP A 123 17.61 -10.43 -2.16
CA TRP A 123 17.70 -9.19 -1.40
C TRP A 123 18.12 -9.45 0.06
N GLU A 124 17.51 -10.42 0.76
CA GLU A 124 17.88 -10.76 2.14
C GLU A 124 19.33 -11.24 2.27
N TRP A 125 19.80 -12.04 1.32
CA TRP A 125 21.16 -12.56 1.30
C TRP A 125 22.18 -11.58 0.73
N LYS A 126 21.75 -10.35 0.39
CA LYS A 126 22.59 -9.33 -0.25
C LYS A 126 23.27 -9.82 -1.54
N ALA A 127 22.65 -10.77 -2.23
CA ALA A 127 23.18 -11.34 -3.46
C ALA A 127 23.26 -10.27 -4.56
N TYR A 128 22.28 -9.36 -4.65
CA TYR A 128 22.33 -8.25 -5.59
C TYR A 128 23.56 -7.36 -5.38
N ASP A 129 23.99 -7.13 -4.13
CA ASP A 129 25.14 -6.27 -3.83
C ASP A 129 26.49 -6.88 -4.21
N HIS A 130 26.51 -8.20 -4.40
CA HIS A 130 27.69 -8.96 -4.81
C HIS A 130 27.82 -9.12 -6.32
N ILE A 131 26.78 -8.80 -7.08
CA ILE A 131 26.84 -8.71 -8.55
C ILE A 131 27.47 -7.35 -8.89
N PRO A 132 28.52 -7.32 -9.73
CA PRO A 132 29.15 -6.04 -10.07
C PRO A 132 28.16 -5.13 -10.83
N PRO A 133 28.12 -3.81 -10.56
CA PRO A 133 27.20 -2.89 -11.24
C PRO A 133 27.36 -2.93 -12.77
N GLU A 134 28.59 -3.07 -13.25
CA GLU A 134 28.95 -3.36 -14.63
C GLU A 134 29.69 -4.71 -14.73
N GLY A 135 29.31 -5.54 -15.69
CA GLY A 135 29.89 -6.86 -15.89
C GLY A 135 29.03 -7.98 -15.31
N SER A 136 29.65 -9.12 -15.01
CA SER A 136 28.97 -10.32 -14.53
C SER A 136 29.77 -11.01 -13.42
N ILE A 137 29.10 -11.90 -12.68
CA ILE A 137 29.70 -12.78 -11.68
C ILE A 137 29.24 -14.21 -11.93
N SER A 138 30.12 -15.19 -11.76
CA SER A 138 29.72 -16.60 -11.84
C SER A 138 28.81 -17.00 -10.67
N TYR A 139 27.91 -17.96 -10.89
CA TYR A 139 27.08 -18.52 -9.82
C TYR A 139 27.92 -19.12 -8.69
N ALA A 140 29.05 -19.75 -9.03
CA ALA A 140 29.98 -20.32 -8.06
C ALA A 140 30.59 -19.26 -7.13
N GLU A 141 30.99 -18.11 -7.67
CA GLU A 141 31.53 -17.01 -6.89
C GLU A 141 30.45 -16.29 -6.08
N LEU A 142 29.27 -16.06 -6.67
CA LEU A 142 28.15 -15.45 -5.97
C LEU A 142 27.73 -16.31 -4.77
N ALA A 143 27.62 -17.62 -4.96
CA ALA A 143 27.30 -18.59 -3.91
C ALA A 143 28.30 -18.56 -2.75
N LYS A 144 29.61 -18.46 -3.04
CA LYS A 144 30.64 -18.27 -2.01
C LYS A 144 30.48 -16.97 -1.23
N LYS A 145 30.11 -15.87 -1.91
CA LYS A 145 29.92 -14.56 -1.26
C LYS A 145 28.73 -14.51 -0.31
N VAL A 146 27.69 -15.30 -0.58
CA VAL A 146 26.46 -15.35 0.23
C VAL A 146 26.36 -16.60 1.13
N ASP A 147 27.43 -17.39 1.22
CA ASP A 147 27.48 -18.64 2.00
C ASP A 147 26.32 -19.60 1.68
N ALA A 148 26.14 -19.91 0.40
CA ALA A 148 25.09 -20.79 -0.09
C ALA A 148 25.60 -21.85 -1.07
N GLU A 149 24.78 -22.88 -1.31
CA GLU A 149 25.05 -23.85 -2.36
C GLU A 149 24.91 -23.21 -3.75
N GLU A 150 25.87 -23.45 -4.64
CA GLU A 150 25.81 -22.96 -6.03
C GLU A 150 24.53 -23.42 -6.74
N SER A 151 24.13 -24.68 -6.54
CA SER A 151 22.92 -25.25 -7.14
C SER A 151 21.66 -24.46 -6.75
N LEU A 152 21.59 -23.97 -5.51
CA LEU A 152 20.48 -23.17 -5.00
C LEU A 152 20.49 -21.76 -5.59
N ILE A 153 21.65 -21.09 -5.59
CA ILE A 153 21.79 -19.75 -6.18
C ILE A 153 21.47 -19.79 -7.68
N ARG A 154 21.89 -20.83 -8.38
CA ARG A 154 21.56 -21.05 -9.80
C ARG A 154 20.06 -21.22 -10.03
N ARG A 155 19.35 -21.95 -9.14
CA ARG A 155 17.89 -22.11 -9.23
C ARG A 155 17.16 -20.80 -9.02
N ILE A 156 17.55 -20.02 -8.00
CA ILE A 156 16.93 -18.72 -7.71
C ILE A 156 17.26 -17.71 -8.82
N GLY A 157 18.53 -17.66 -9.23
CA GLY A 157 19.00 -16.85 -10.36
C GLY A 157 18.27 -17.18 -11.66
N GLY A 158 18.01 -18.46 -11.94
CA GLY A 158 17.26 -18.91 -13.11
C GLY A 158 15.83 -18.36 -13.18
N VAL A 159 15.16 -18.16 -12.04
CA VAL A 159 13.86 -17.46 -11.99
C VAL A 159 14.05 -15.99 -12.38
N LEU A 160 15.08 -15.35 -11.83
CA LEU A 160 15.35 -13.93 -12.06
C LEU A 160 15.83 -13.62 -13.48
N THR A 161 16.61 -14.52 -14.10
CA THR A 161 17.06 -14.36 -15.49
C THR A 161 15.95 -14.64 -16.48
N SER A 162 15.15 -15.69 -16.27
CA SER A 162 14.03 -16.02 -17.18
C SER A 162 12.96 -14.94 -17.23
N MET A 163 12.80 -14.16 -16.14
CA MET A 163 11.87 -13.04 -16.07
C MET A 163 12.52 -11.67 -16.36
N GLY A 164 13.79 -11.66 -16.79
CA GLY A 164 14.53 -10.46 -17.17
C GLY A 164 14.79 -9.48 -16.02
N ILE A 165 14.80 -9.95 -14.77
CA ILE A 165 15.26 -9.18 -13.62
C ILE A 165 16.79 -9.12 -13.64
N LEU A 166 17.43 -10.27 -13.81
CA LEU A 166 18.86 -10.39 -14.09
C LEU A 166 19.08 -10.78 -15.55
N GLU A 167 20.32 -10.63 -16.03
CA GLU A 167 20.75 -11.12 -17.33
C GLU A 167 21.65 -12.34 -17.13
N GLN A 168 21.43 -13.38 -17.92
CA GLN A 168 22.32 -14.55 -17.94
C GLN A 168 23.49 -14.26 -18.90
N VAL A 169 24.71 -14.48 -18.44
CA VAL A 169 25.94 -14.34 -19.23
C VAL A 169 26.60 -15.71 -19.35
N GLY A 170 26.65 -16.26 -20.57
CA GLY A 170 27.09 -17.64 -20.79
C GLY A 170 26.19 -18.66 -20.07
N ASP A 171 26.79 -19.76 -19.62
CA ASP A 171 26.05 -20.87 -19.00
C ASP A 171 26.08 -20.84 -17.46
N ASP A 172 26.93 -20.00 -16.86
CA ASP A 172 27.24 -20.04 -15.44
C ASP A 172 27.40 -18.68 -14.76
N ALA A 173 27.10 -17.56 -15.42
CA ALA A 173 27.21 -16.23 -14.83
C ALA A 173 25.94 -15.38 -14.97
N VAL A 174 25.84 -14.36 -14.12
CA VAL A 174 24.74 -13.39 -14.07
C VAL A 174 25.23 -11.96 -14.00
N ALA A 175 24.48 -11.06 -14.62
CA ALA A 175 24.71 -9.62 -14.64
C ALA A 175 23.46 -8.85 -14.23
N HIS A 176 23.68 -7.61 -13.77
CA HIS A 176 22.59 -6.70 -13.47
C HIS A 176 21.89 -6.19 -14.73
N THR A 177 20.56 -6.21 -14.73
CA THR A 177 19.76 -5.33 -15.60
C THR A 177 19.34 -4.07 -14.84
N LYS A 178 18.78 -3.08 -15.55
CA LYS A 178 18.12 -1.92 -14.94
C LYS A 178 17.04 -2.30 -13.92
N ARG A 179 16.38 -3.47 -14.08
CA ARG A 179 15.31 -3.96 -13.18
C ARG A 179 15.85 -4.52 -11.88
N SER A 180 17.01 -5.18 -11.88
CA SER A 180 17.63 -5.70 -10.65
C SER A 180 18.30 -4.63 -9.79
N ARG A 181 18.79 -3.55 -10.41
CA ARG A 181 19.53 -2.49 -9.69
C ARG A 181 18.72 -1.80 -8.60
N ILE A 182 17.39 -1.85 -8.66
CA ILE A 182 16.52 -1.27 -7.63
C ILE A 182 16.59 -2.02 -6.29
N TYR A 183 17.11 -3.25 -6.28
CA TYR A 183 17.22 -4.11 -5.11
C TYR A 183 18.60 -4.05 -4.43
N MET A 184 19.55 -3.29 -4.97
CA MET A 184 20.84 -3.08 -4.30
C MET A 184 20.64 -2.30 -3.00
N ASP A 185 21.60 -2.41 -2.09
CA ASP A 185 21.57 -1.75 -0.79
C ASP A 185 21.46 -0.22 -0.95
N GLY A 186 20.74 0.39 0.00
CA GLY A 186 20.42 1.82 -0.02
C GLY A 186 19.44 2.27 -1.11
N GLN A 187 19.01 1.39 -2.03
CA GLN A 187 18.07 1.78 -3.07
C GLN A 187 16.66 1.99 -2.52
N PRO A 188 16.05 3.17 -2.69
CA PRO A 188 14.76 3.48 -2.09
C PRO A 188 13.62 2.57 -2.57
N ALA A 189 13.66 2.14 -3.84
CA ALA A 189 12.66 1.25 -4.40
C ALA A 189 12.71 -0.16 -3.79
N GLY A 190 13.90 -0.71 -3.52
CA GLY A 190 14.05 -2.00 -2.85
C GLY A 190 13.45 -2.02 -1.44
N GLN A 191 13.64 -0.93 -0.68
CA GLN A 191 13.02 -0.76 0.65
C GLN A 191 11.48 -0.80 0.57
N ILE A 192 10.89 -0.13 -0.42
CA ILE A 192 9.44 -0.13 -0.66
C ILE A 192 8.94 -1.55 -1.01
N VAL A 193 9.68 -2.30 -1.83
CA VAL A 193 9.32 -3.68 -2.15
C VAL A 193 9.39 -4.58 -0.92
N GLY A 194 10.39 -4.40 -0.05
CA GLY A 194 10.47 -5.09 1.25
C GLY A 194 9.24 -4.83 2.13
N MET A 195 8.77 -3.59 2.19
CA MET A 195 7.54 -3.24 2.91
C MET A 195 6.30 -3.91 2.28
N ALA A 196 6.21 -3.97 0.94
CA ALA A 196 5.11 -4.65 0.24
C ALA A 196 5.12 -6.17 0.47
N TRP A 197 6.29 -6.77 0.67
CA TRP A 197 6.42 -8.17 1.07
C TRP A 197 5.84 -8.41 2.46
N GLU A 198 6.30 -7.64 3.45
CA GLU A 198 5.93 -7.83 4.86
C GLU A 198 4.46 -7.45 5.14
N ASN A 199 3.94 -6.41 4.50
CA ASN A 199 2.61 -5.84 4.80
C ASN A 199 1.56 -6.13 3.72
N GLY A 200 1.96 -6.72 2.60
CA GLY A 200 1.06 -7.19 1.55
C GLY A 200 1.13 -8.69 1.42
N MET A 201 2.21 -9.23 0.87
CA MET A 201 2.29 -10.64 0.47
C MET A 201 2.08 -11.63 1.60
N VAL A 202 2.82 -11.49 2.71
CA VAL A 202 2.69 -12.42 3.84
C VAL A 202 1.24 -12.43 4.37
N PRO A 203 0.60 -11.27 4.62
CA PRO A 203 -0.82 -11.22 4.93
C PRO A 203 -1.75 -11.81 3.86
N TYR A 204 -1.51 -11.55 2.57
CA TYR A 204 -2.39 -12.01 1.49
C TYR A 204 -2.50 -13.53 1.42
N VAL A 205 -1.39 -14.24 1.65
CA VAL A 205 -1.39 -15.72 1.70
C VAL A 205 -2.27 -16.24 2.86
N GLN A 206 -2.39 -15.48 3.95
CA GLN A 206 -3.17 -15.85 5.14
C GLN A 206 -4.62 -15.33 5.10
N MET A 207 -4.99 -14.50 4.11
CA MET A 207 -6.33 -13.92 4.00
C MET A 207 -7.47 -14.95 3.97
N PRO A 208 -7.38 -16.08 3.23
CA PRO A 208 -8.44 -17.08 3.24
C PRO A 208 -8.69 -17.64 4.65
N ALA A 209 -7.63 -17.99 5.39
CA ALA A 209 -7.72 -18.49 6.76
C ALA A 209 -8.24 -17.41 7.74
N TYR A 210 -7.86 -16.15 7.53
CA TYR A 210 -8.38 -15.01 8.29
C TYR A 210 -9.91 -14.89 8.14
N PHE A 211 -10.43 -14.86 6.91
CA PHE A 211 -11.87 -14.72 6.65
C PHE A 211 -12.68 -15.98 6.99
N GLU A 212 -12.06 -17.15 7.02
CA GLU A 212 -12.65 -18.36 7.59
C GLU A 212 -12.85 -18.23 9.11
N LYS A 213 -11.84 -17.70 9.82
CA LYS A 213 -11.87 -17.56 11.28
C LYS A 213 -12.77 -16.41 11.77
N TYR A 214 -12.65 -15.22 11.18
CA TYR A 214 -13.33 -14.00 11.65
C TYR A 214 -14.58 -13.65 10.84
N GLY A 215 -14.88 -14.42 9.80
CA GLY A 215 -16.02 -14.22 8.91
C GLY A 215 -15.77 -13.17 7.83
N ARG A 216 -16.66 -13.13 6.84
CA ARG A 216 -16.56 -12.28 5.63
C ARG A 216 -17.01 -10.83 5.91
N LYS A 217 -16.32 -10.14 6.81
CA LYS A 217 -16.59 -8.75 7.20
C LYS A 217 -15.28 -7.97 7.26
N GLU A 218 -15.35 -6.66 6.99
CA GLU A 218 -14.20 -5.77 7.19
C GLU A 218 -13.77 -5.76 8.67
N PRO A 219 -12.47 -5.72 9.00
CA PRO A 219 -11.99 -5.55 10.36
C PRO A 219 -12.54 -4.25 10.98
N GLN A 220 -12.99 -4.30 12.23
CA GLN A 220 -13.60 -3.15 12.93
C GLN A 220 -12.82 -2.69 14.17
N THR A 221 -11.76 -3.40 14.52
CA THR A 221 -10.98 -3.22 15.75
C THR A 221 -9.53 -2.88 15.43
N LEU A 222 -8.81 -2.31 16.41
CA LEU A 222 -7.38 -2.00 16.27
C LEU A 222 -6.50 -3.25 16.20
N ASN A 223 -6.94 -4.32 16.86
CA ASN A 223 -6.35 -5.65 16.82
C ASN A 223 -7.22 -6.60 15.98
N HIS A 224 -6.81 -7.86 15.86
CA HIS A 224 -7.48 -8.88 15.03
C HIS A 224 -7.58 -8.47 13.55
N VAL A 225 -6.59 -7.76 13.04
CA VAL A 225 -6.51 -7.36 11.62
C VAL A 225 -5.69 -8.38 10.83
N PRO A 226 -5.89 -8.51 9.49
CA PRO A 226 -5.25 -9.55 8.69
C PRO A 226 -3.72 -9.58 8.80
N GLY A 227 -3.07 -8.41 8.91
CA GLY A 227 -1.63 -8.30 9.07
C GLY A 227 -1.13 -8.98 10.34
N THR A 228 -1.70 -8.62 11.50
CA THR A 228 -1.32 -9.20 12.80
C THR A 228 -1.66 -10.69 12.91
N PHE A 229 -2.79 -11.10 12.31
CA PHE A 229 -3.17 -12.51 12.20
C PHE A 229 -2.13 -13.33 11.42
N ALA A 230 -1.64 -12.80 10.30
CA ALA A 230 -0.68 -13.49 9.45
C ALA A 230 0.67 -13.75 10.14
N TYR A 231 1.01 -12.93 11.14
CA TYR A 231 2.19 -13.10 11.99
C TYR A 231 1.92 -13.85 13.30
N GLY A 232 0.71 -14.39 13.49
CA GLY A 232 0.36 -15.20 14.66
C GLY A 232 0.18 -14.40 15.95
N VAL A 233 0.01 -13.08 15.87
CA VAL A 233 -0.14 -12.18 17.03
C VAL A 233 -1.41 -11.32 16.95
N PRO A 234 -2.59 -11.92 16.73
CA PRO A 234 -3.83 -11.18 16.46
C PRO A 234 -4.30 -10.30 17.62
N GLU A 235 -3.84 -10.53 18.85
CA GLU A 235 -4.23 -9.73 20.02
C GLU A 235 -3.62 -8.33 20.00
N TYR A 236 -2.50 -8.14 19.30
CA TYR A 236 -1.83 -6.85 19.18
C TYR A 236 -2.48 -5.98 18.11
N GLY A 237 -2.42 -4.66 18.33
CA GLY A 237 -2.60 -3.71 17.22
C GLY A 237 -1.46 -3.80 16.22
N TRP A 238 -1.67 -3.34 14.98
CA TRP A 238 -0.62 -3.39 13.95
C TRP A 238 0.66 -2.63 14.36
N TYR A 239 0.51 -1.43 14.93
CA TYR A 239 1.64 -0.64 15.41
C TYR A 239 2.29 -1.21 16.68
N GLU A 240 1.50 -1.85 17.55
CA GLU A 240 1.99 -2.54 18.76
C GLU A 240 2.86 -3.75 18.36
N MET A 241 2.43 -4.52 17.35
CA MET A 241 3.25 -5.59 16.77
C MET A 241 4.62 -5.08 16.31
N LEU A 242 4.69 -3.90 15.68
CA LEU A 242 5.98 -3.32 15.28
C LEU A 242 6.86 -2.95 16.49
N GLN A 243 6.27 -2.43 17.58
CA GLN A 243 7.03 -2.08 18.79
C GLN A 243 7.67 -3.32 19.43
N HIS A 244 7.01 -4.48 19.34
CA HIS A 244 7.54 -5.77 19.80
C HIS A 244 8.55 -6.42 18.84
N ASP A 245 8.75 -5.87 17.62
CA ASP A 245 9.73 -6.33 16.63
C ASP A 245 10.58 -5.13 16.13
N PRO A 246 11.59 -4.68 16.90
CA PRO A 246 12.41 -3.52 16.54
C PRO A 246 13.09 -3.62 15.16
N PRO A 247 13.61 -4.78 14.71
CA PRO A 247 14.13 -4.94 13.36
C PRO A 247 13.08 -4.66 12.26
N ARG A 248 11.84 -5.14 12.43
CA ARG A 248 10.74 -4.85 11.49
C ARG A 248 10.34 -3.38 11.53
N MET A 249 10.23 -2.79 12.71
CA MET A 249 9.99 -1.34 12.85
C MET A 249 11.03 -0.53 12.08
N GLN A 250 12.32 -0.88 12.19
CA GLN A 250 13.38 -0.18 11.45
C GLN A 250 13.22 -0.31 9.93
N ARG A 251 12.89 -1.50 9.41
CA ARG A 251 12.64 -1.69 7.97
C ARG A 251 11.43 -0.90 7.49
N PHE A 252 10.34 -0.92 8.27
CA PHE A 252 9.14 -0.13 7.99
C PHE A 252 9.45 1.36 7.92
N LEU A 253 10.11 1.92 8.93
CA LEU A 253 10.48 3.34 8.96
C LEU A 253 11.43 3.73 7.81
N ARG A 254 12.37 2.85 7.43
CA ARG A 254 13.25 3.08 6.27
C ARG A 254 12.51 3.10 4.94
N ALA A 255 11.46 2.29 4.79
CA ALA A 255 10.64 2.28 3.59
C ALA A 255 9.68 3.49 3.50
N MET A 256 9.22 4.02 4.64
CA MET A 256 8.32 5.18 4.67
C MET A 256 8.97 6.46 4.10
N GLY A 257 10.24 6.73 4.41
CA GLY A 257 10.92 7.96 3.97
C GLY A 257 10.86 8.19 2.45
N PRO A 258 11.33 7.24 1.62
CA PRO A 258 11.21 7.32 0.16
C PRO A 258 9.79 7.47 -0.40
N ILE A 259 8.79 6.94 0.31
CA ILE A 259 7.38 7.09 -0.08
C ILE A 259 6.94 8.53 0.15
N GLU A 260 7.30 9.09 1.32
CA GLU A 260 6.99 10.46 1.68
C GLU A 260 7.68 11.47 0.74
N GLU A 261 8.95 11.26 0.38
CA GLU A 261 9.68 12.14 -0.54
C GLU A 261 9.03 12.26 -1.92
N LYS A 262 8.34 11.20 -2.37
CA LYS A 262 7.67 11.20 -3.67
C LYS A 262 6.31 11.88 -3.63
N MET A 263 5.65 11.93 -2.47
CA MET A 263 4.29 12.45 -2.35
C MET A 263 4.29 13.93 -1.96
N PRO A 264 3.66 14.82 -2.74
CA PRO A 264 3.63 16.24 -2.40
C PRO A 264 2.90 16.46 -1.06
N ILE A 265 3.57 17.11 -0.14
CA ILE A 265 2.98 17.58 1.14
C ILE A 265 2.26 18.90 0.91
N SER A 266 2.88 19.76 0.12
CA SER A 266 2.56 21.18 0.00
C SER A 266 2.27 21.53 -1.48
N GLY A 267 1.77 22.73 -1.77
CA GLY A 267 1.31 23.11 -3.11
C GLY A 267 -0.02 22.46 -3.57
N ILE A 268 -0.71 21.70 -2.72
CA ILE A 268 -2.08 21.20 -2.99
C ILE A 268 -3.15 22.13 -2.42
N TYR A 269 -2.91 22.69 -1.24
CA TYR A 269 -3.85 23.53 -0.51
C TYR A 269 -3.19 24.85 -0.13
N ASP A 270 -3.96 25.93 -0.18
CA ASP A 270 -3.48 27.27 0.13
C ASP A 270 -3.59 27.55 1.63
N PHE A 271 -2.44 27.75 2.28
CA PHE A 271 -2.33 28.04 3.71
C PHE A 271 -2.15 29.53 4.03
N THR A 272 -2.17 30.40 3.03
CA THR A 272 -2.00 31.86 3.23
C THR A 272 -3.03 32.43 4.21
N TRP A 273 -4.27 31.94 4.18
CA TRP A 273 -5.33 32.39 5.09
C TRP A 273 -5.04 32.06 6.57
N VAL A 274 -4.29 30.98 6.86
CA VAL A 274 -3.87 30.64 8.22
C VAL A 274 -2.84 31.66 8.72
N VAL A 275 -1.91 32.05 7.84
CA VAL A 275 -0.92 33.09 8.13
C VAL A 275 -1.58 34.44 8.34
N ASP A 276 -2.51 34.83 7.46
CA ASP A 276 -3.24 36.09 7.57
C ASP A 276 -4.05 36.16 8.87
N TYR A 277 -4.72 35.06 9.24
CA TYR A 277 -5.40 34.96 10.54
C TYR A 277 -4.41 35.15 11.69
N ALA A 278 -3.26 34.49 11.64
CA ALA A 278 -2.27 34.53 12.69
C ALA A 278 -1.70 35.95 12.90
N LYS A 279 -1.45 36.69 11.82
CA LYS A 279 -1.01 38.09 11.85
C LYS A 279 -2.07 39.04 12.39
N ALA A 280 -3.34 38.83 11.99
CA ALA A 280 -4.45 39.68 12.41
C ALA A 280 -4.84 39.44 13.88
N ASN A 281 -4.51 38.26 14.45
CA ASN A 281 -4.93 37.85 15.79
C ASN A 281 -3.73 37.47 16.66
N SER A 282 -3.26 38.44 17.46
CA SER A 282 -2.21 38.27 18.47
C SER A 282 -2.73 37.55 19.73
N THR A 283 -3.12 36.28 19.57
CA THR A 283 -3.57 35.39 20.65
C THR A 283 -2.68 34.16 20.72
N ASP A 284 -2.64 33.48 21.87
CA ASP A 284 -1.92 32.21 22.05
C ASP A 284 -2.65 30.99 21.43
N ARG A 285 -3.75 31.22 20.71
CA ARG A 285 -4.52 30.17 20.05
C ARG A 285 -3.65 29.44 19.03
N ALA A 286 -3.62 28.10 19.11
CA ALA A 286 -3.02 27.26 18.09
C ALA A 286 -3.60 27.55 16.71
N VAL A 287 -2.74 27.79 15.73
CA VAL A 287 -3.16 28.03 14.34
C VAL A 287 -3.09 26.78 13.49
N PHE A 288 -2.22 25.84 13.84
CA PHE A 288 -2.00 24.61 13.11
C PHE A 288 -1.66 23.44 14.05
N VAL A 289 -2.54 22.45 14.11
CA VAL A 289 -2.34 21.22 14.88
C VAL A 289 -2.16 20.06 13.89
N ASP A 290 -0.95 19.53 13.80
CA ASP A 290 -0.59 18.37 12.98
C ASP A 290 -0.83 17.08 13.76
N VAL A 291 -1.90 16.36 13.42
CA VAL A 291 -2.41 15.18 14.11
C VAL A 291 -1.90 13.93 13.40
N GLY A 292 -0.94 13.22 14.01
CA GLY A 292 -0.19 12.15 13.34
C GLY A 292 0.99 12.66 12.54
N ALA A 293 1.68 13.64 13.11
CA ALA A 293 2.67 14.45 12.41
C ALA A 293 3.95 13.70 12.02
N GLY A 294 4.22 12.53 12.60
CA GLY A 294 5.49 11.83 12.42
C GLY A 294 6.67 12.70 12.87
N ARG A 295 7.56 13.06 11.93
CA ARG A 295 8.74 13.88 12.17
C ARG A 295 8.51 15.38 11.94
N GLY A 296 7.25 15.80 11.77
CA GLY A 296 6.86 17.20 11.53
C GLY A 296 7.07 17.65 10.08
N GLN A 297 7.16 16.73 9.13
CA GLN A 297 7.37 17.03 7.71
C GLN A 297 6.29 17.94 7.13
N SER A 298 5.03 17.83 7.59
CA SER A 298 3.94 18.70 7.17
C SER A 298 4.14 20.14 7.64
N ILE A 299 4.40 20.35 8.92
CA ILE A 299 4.70 21.68 9.47
C ILE A 299 5.89 22.32 8.74
N LYS A 300 7.00 21.59 8.55
CA LYS A 300 8.20 22.11 7.85
C LYS A 300 7.91 22.51 6.41
N ALA A 301 7.20 21.68 5.66
CA ALA A 301 6.89 21.97 4.26
C ALA A 301 5.96 23.17 4.13
N ILE A 302 4.92 23.25 4.97
CA ILE A 302 3.97 24.37 4.96
C ILE A 302 4.65 25.67 5.40
N HIS A 303 5.51 25.64 6.43
CA HIS A 303 6.28 26.81 6.86
C HIS A 303 7.27 27.27 5.79
N LYS A 304 7.89 26.35 5.05
CA LYS A 304 8.76 26.69 3.92
C LYS A 304 8.00 27.43 2.81
N GLU A 305 6.76 27.04 2.52
CA GLU A 305 5.88 27.75 1.57
C GLU A 305 5.30 29.05 2.15
N ASN A 306 5.15 29.12 3.48
CA ASN A 306 4.55 30.22 4.20
C ASN A 306 5.44 30.64 5.38
N PRO A 307 6.58 31.34 5.13
CA PRO A 307 7.59 31.63 6.17
C PRO A 307 7.09 32.47 7.35
N GLU A 308 5.96 33.15 7.19
CA GLU A 308 5.33 33.95 8.24
C GLU A 308 4.36 33.14 9.12
N LEU A 309 4.22 31.83 8.89
CA LEU A 309 3.48 30.93 9.79
C LEU A 309 4.21 30.87 11.15
N PRO A 310 3.57 31.28 12.26
CA PRO A 310 4.21 31.29 13.57
C PRO A 310 4.35 29.88 14.14
N LEU A 311 5.57 29.32 14.08
CA LEU A 311 5.87 27.95 14.52
C LEU A 311 5.59 27.70 16.00
N ASP A 312 5.66 28.72 16.86
CA ASP A 312 5.32 28.65 18.28
C ASP A 312 3.81 28.42 18.54
N ARG A 313 2.96 28.74 17.55
CA ARG A 313 1.52 28.46 17.54
C ARG A 313 1.17 27.20 16.75
N CYS A 314 2.16 26.44 16.31
CA CYS A 314 1.99 25.10 15.75
C CYS A 314 2.10 24.04 16.84
N VAL A 315 1.32 22.97 16.70
CA VAL A 315 1.35 21.81 17.60
C VAL A 315 1.60 20.56 16.77
N LEU A 316 2.63 19.81 17.15
CA LEU A 316 2.91 18.48 16.64
C LEU A 316 2.29 17.46 17.61
N GLN A 317 1.42 16.60 17.10
CA GLN A 317 0.80 15.53 17.87
C GLN A 317 1.10 14.15 17.29
N ASP A 318 1.60 13.24 18.12
CA ASP A 318 1.82 11.84 17.76
C ASP A 318 1.88 10.94 19.01
N ARG A 319 2.15 9.65 18.82
CA ARG A 319 2.36 8.66 19.88
C ARG A 319 3.61 8.97 20.72
N PRO A 320 3.67 8.46 21.97
CA PRO A 320 4.78 8.76 22.90
C PRO A 320 6.16 8.56 22.30
N GLU A 321 6.39 7.42 21.64
CA GLU A 321 7.68 7.04 21.06
C GLU A 321 8.10 7.93 19.88
N VAL A 322 7.13 8.45 19.12
CA VAL A 322 7.41 9.33 17.97
C VAL A 322 7.75 10.73 18.48
N VAL A 323 6.97 11.25 19.43
CA VAL A 323 7.26 12.54 20.07
C VAL A 323 8.63 12.54 20.75
N GLU A 324 8.98 11.45 21.42
CA GLU A 324 10.29 11.30 22.04
C GLU A 324 11.41 11.29 20.98
N ALA A 325 11.25 10.53 19.90
CA ALA A 325 12.21 10.53 18.79
C ALA A 325 12.39 11.92 18.17
N VAL A 326 11.31 12.71 18.00
CA VAL A 326 11.39 14.08 17.49
C VAL A 326 12.16 15.00 18.43
N LYS A 327 11.97 14.88 19.75
CA LYS A 327 12.74 15.66 20.74
C LYS A 327 14.23 15.34 20.67
N GLN A 328 14.58 14.07 20.50
CA GLN A 328 15.98 13.62 20.44
C GLN A 328 16.72 14.08 19.17
N LEU A 329 15.99 14.32 18.07
CA LEU A 329 16.59 14.84 16.84
C LEU A 329 17.08 16.29 16.97
N ASP A 330 16.57 17.07 17.94
CA ASP A 330 16.85 18.51 18.14
C ASP A 330 16.88 19.33 16.84
N ASP A 331 15.90 19.07 15.98
CA ASP A 331 15.75 19.76 14.69
C ASP A 331 15.43 21.25 14.91
N ALA A 332 16.26 22.13 14.36
CA ALA A 332 16.14 23.57 14.49
C ALA A 332 14.77 24.09 14.03
N ASP A 333 14.23 23.54 12.94
CA ASP A 333 12.95 23.96 12.35
C ASP A 333 11.75 23.51 13.20
N MET A 334 11.96 22.62 14.16
CA MET A 334 10.93 22.11 15.04
C MET A 334 11.05 22.64 16.48
N ARG A 335 12.10 23.42 16.82
CA ARG A 335 12.33 23.84 18.22
C ARG A 335 11.16 24.64 18.80
N LEU A 336 10.61 25.57 18.02
CA LEU A 336 9.49 26.43 18.44
C LEU A 336 8.14 25.68 18.47
N VAL A 337 7.99 24.62 17.68
CA VAL A 337 6.75 23.85 17.61
C VAL A 337 6.47 23.14 18.94
N ARG A 338 5.26 23.28 19.49
CA ARG A 338 4.84 22.57 20.70
C ARG A 338 4.66 21.08 20.36
N LYS A 339 5.28 20.17 21.11
CA LYS A 339 5.12 18.72 20.92
C LYS A 339 4.20 18.15 21.98
N GLN A 340 3.17 17.42 21.57
CA GLN A 340 2.15 16.88 22.46
C GLN A 340 1.92 15.40 22.14
N VAL A 341 1.98 14.56 23.18
CA VAL A 341 1.63 13.15 23.05
C VAL A 341 0.12 13.02 22.98
N ILE A 342 -0.38 12.23 22.03
CA ILE A 342 -1.81 11.94 21.90
C ILE A 342 -2.06 10.46 21.63
N ASP A 343 -3.32 10.07 21.85
CA ASP A 343 -3.92 8.83 21.40
C ASP A 343 -5.16 9.21 20.57
N PHE A 344 -5.15 8.90 19.28
CA PHE A 344 -6.22 9.29 18.36
C PHE A 344 -7.60 8.79 18.77
N HIS A 345 -7.67 7.73 19.59
CA HIS A 345 -8.91 7.07 19.94
C HIS A 345 -9.50 7.56 21.27
N LYS A 346 -8.87 8.53 21.93
CA LYS A 346 -9.29 9.04 23.25
C LYS A 346 -9.87 10.44 23.19
N GLU A 347 -9.01 11.46 23.21
CA GLU A 347 -9.42 12.86 23.23
C GLU A 347 -8.45 13.68 22.37
N GLN A 348 -8.97 14.71 21.70
CA GLN A 348 -8.16 15.78 21.13
C GLN A 348 -7.92 16.87 22.20
N PRO A 349 -6.72 16.96 22.81
CA PRO A 349 -6.46 17.86 23.93
C PRO A 349 -6.30 19.33 23.53
N GLU A 350 -5.86 19.63 22.31
CA GLU A 350 -5.79 21.01 21.84
C GLU A 350 -7.21 21.43 21.46
N LYS A 351 -7.86 22.26 22.28
CA LYS A 351 -9.23 22.72 22.03
C LYS A 351 -9.24 24.06 21.31
N GLY A 352 -10.17 24.21 20.39
CA GLY A 352 -10.44 25.44 19.67
C GLY A 352 -9.35 25.87 18.69
N ALA A 353 -8.40 25.01 18.29
CA ALA A 353 -7.37 25.39 17.31
C ALA A 353 -7.98 25.86 15.97
N LEU A 354 -7.32 26.77 15.25
CA LEU A 354 -7.82 27.26 13.97
C LEU A 354 -7.87 26.14 12.92
N THR A 355 -6.80 25.34 12.84
CA THR A 355 -6.76 24.17 11.95
C THR A 355 -6.31 22.92 12.68
N TYR A 356 -7.00 21.82 12.40
CA TYR A 356 -6.53 20.47 12.67
C TYR A 356 -6.19 19.83 11.33
N TRP A 357 -4.99 19.30 11.20
CA TRP A 357 -4.47 18.70 9.98
C TRP A 357 -4.21 17.23 10.23
N ILE A 358 -4.79 16.34 9.42
CA ILE A 358 -4.50 14.91 9.44
C ILE A 358 -4.04 14.49 8.06
N ARG A 359 -2.88 13.85 7.98
CA ARG A 359 -2.32 13.38 6.70
C ARG A 359 -1.96 11.91 6.78
N ARG A 360 -2.47 11.11 5.85
CA ARG A 360 -2.14 9.67 5.69
C ARG A 360 -2.20 8.88 7.00
N CYS A 361 -3.28 9.09 7.74
CA CYS A 361 -3.52 8.43 9.02
C CYS A 361 -4.87 7.70 8.98
N LEU A 362 -5.92 8.35 8.47
CA LEU A 362 -7.29 7.82 8.49
C LEU A 362 -7.47 6.62 7.55
N HIS A 363 -6.61 6.49 6.53
CA HIS A 363 -6.59 5.30 5.66
C HIS A 363 -6.11 4.02 6.36
N ASN A 364 -5.47 4.12 7.54
CA ASN A 364 -5.02 2.97 8.33
C ASN A 364 -6.15 2.35 9.17
N TYR A 365 -7.33 2.99 9.20
CA TYR A 365 -8.45 2.62 10.05
C TYR A 365 -9.73 2.41 9.27
N GLY A 366 -10.51 1.39 9.65
CA GLY A 366 -11.86 1.16 9.16
C GLY A 366 -12.83 2.29 9.55
N ASP A 367 -14.02 2.28 8.95
CA ASP A 367 -14.93 3.43 9.01
C ASP A 367 -15.39 3.76 10.44
N GLU A 368 -15.72 2.79 11.29
CA GLU A 368 -16.15 3.07 12.68
C GLU A 368 -15.05 3.75 13.52
N LEU A 369 -13.81 3.29 13.37
CA LEU A 369 -12.65 3.87 14.06
C LEU A 369 -12.36 5.29 13.53
N ALA A 370 -12.40 5.48 12.22
CA ALA A 370 -12.21 6.79 11.59
C ALA A 370 -13.30 7.79 12.03
N VAL A 371 -14.57 7.38 12.06
CA VAL A 371 -15.68 8.21 12.56
C VAL A 371 -15.44 8.62 14.01
N ASN A 372 -14.99 7.71 14.87
CA ASN A 372 -14.68 8.04 16.26
C ASN A 372 -13.56 9.09 16.37
N MET A 373 -12.45 8.90 15.64
CA MET A 373 -11.33 9.85 15.61
C MET A 373 -11.78 11.24 15.13
N LEU A 374 -12.58 11.28 14.06
CA LEU A 374 -13.10 12.52 13.48
C LEU A 374 -14.06 13.23 14.44
N ARG A 375 -14.90 12.48 15.17
CA ARG A 375 -15.81 13.05 16.17
C ARG A 375 -15.04 13.75 17.31
N LEU A 376 -13.97 13.13 17.80
CA LEU A 376 -13.13 13.73 18.85
C LEU A 376 -12.50 15.06 18.41
N ILE A 377 -12.14 15.17 17.13
CA ILE A 377 -11.64 16.43 16.55
C ILE A 377 -12.78 17.43 16.39
N ALA A 378 -13.94 17.01 15.88
CA ALA A 378 -15.12 17.85 15.77
C ALA A 378 -15.53 18.44 17.13
N ASP A 379 -15.46 17.66 18.21
CA ASP A 379 -15.73 18.14 19.57
C ASP A 379 -14.72 19.19 20.04
N ALA A 380 -13.45 19.07 19.63
CA ALA A 380 -12.41 20.05 19.93
C ALA A 380 -12.46 21.30 19.04
N MET A 381 -13.15 21.29 17.90
CA MET A 381 -13.23 22.45 17.00
C MET A 381 -14.03 23.62 17.62
N ALA A 382 -13.52 24.84 17.44
CA ALA A 382 -14.31 26.07 17.60
C ALA A 382 -15.18 26.30 16.34
N ALA A 383 -16.00 27.35 16.35
CA ALA A 383 -16.91 27.64 15.24
C ALA A 383 -16.21 28.07 13.93
N ASP A 384 -15.02 28.65 14.04
CA ASP A 384 -14.19 29.05 12.91
C ASP A 384 -13.08 28.06 12.60
N SER A 385 -13.01 26.92 13.31
CA SER A 385 -12.02 25.89 13.04
C SER A 385 -12.24 25.21 11.69
N ARG A 386 -11.15 24.71 11.10
CA ARG A 386 -11.15 23.82 9.93
C ARG A 386 -10.46 22.51 10.25
N LEU A 387 -11.04 21.40 9.81
CA LEU A 387 -10.32 20.13 9.71
C LEU A 387 -9.87 19.95 8.27
N LEU A 388 -8.58 19.69 8.09
CA LEU A 388 -7.95 19.48 6.79
C LEU A 388 -7.43 18.03 6.76
N ILE A 389 -7.96 17.23 5.84
CA ILE A 389 -7.57 15.82 5.67
C ILE A 389 -6.81 15.68 4.36
N GLN A 390 -5.54 15.31 4.41
CA GLN A 390 -4.76 14.98 3.23
C GLN A 390 -4.62 13.46 3.06
N GLU A 391 -5.39 12.91 2.13
CA GLU A 391 -5.47 11.48 1.84
C GLU A 391 -5.63 11.24 0.34
N ASP A 392 -5.42 9.99 -0.09
CA ASP A 392 -5.78 9.56 -1.44
C ASP A 392 -7.32 9.46 -1.55
N VAL A 393 -7.90 10.23 -2.46
CA VAL A 393 -9.32 10.15 -2.82
C VAL A 393 -9.45 9.23 -4.02
N MET A 394 -9.90 8.01 -3.75
CA MET A 394 -10.01 6.96 -4.76
C MET A 394 -11.06 7.33 -5.83
N GLY A 395 -10.68 7.15 -7.10
CA GLY A 395 -11.61 7.32 -8.22
C GLY A 395 -12.62 6.18 -8.31
N ASN A 396 -13.72 6.42 -9.03
CA ASN A 396 -14.72 5.41 -9.36
C ASN A 396 -14.99 5.44 -10.89
N PRO A 397 -14.53 4.43 -11.67
CA PRO A 397 -13.79 3.25 -11.24
C PRO A 397 -12.36 3.56 -10.75
N PRO A 398 -11.77 2.74 -9.86
CA PRO A 398 -10.44 2.97 -9.34
C PRO A 398 -9.34 2.54 -10.31
N HIS A 399 -8.17 3.18 -10.24
CA HIS A 399 -6.97 2.70 -10.90
C HIS A 399 -6.35 1.54 -10.12
N TYR A 400 -5.70 0.58 -10.77
CA TYR A 400 -5.19 -0.63 -10.12
C TYR A 400 -4.16 -0.35 -9.00
N THR A 401 -3.40 0.76 -9.09
CA THR A 401 -2.48 1.13 -8.01
C THR A 401 -3.21 1.59 -6.76
N SER A 402 -4.38 2.21 -6.91
CA SER A 402 -5.23 2.61 -5.79
C SER A 402 -5.85 1.38 -5.12
N THR A 403 -6.31 0.39 -5.89
CA THR A 403 -6.84 -0.86 -5.32
C THR A 403 -5.74 -1.73 -4.72
N MET A 404 -4.53 -1.74 -5.29
CA MET A 404 -3.36 -2.39 -4.68
C MET A 404 -3.04 -1.78 -3.31
N LEU A 405 -3.04 -0.45 -3.19
CA LEU A 405 -2.80 0.24 -1.92
C LEU A 405 -3.95 0.00 -0.94
N ASP A 406 -5.21 0.06 -1.39
CA ASP A 406 -6.39 -0.27 -0.59
C ASP A 406 -6.32 -1.68 0.00
N PHE A 407 -5.99 -2.67 -0.83
CA PHE A 407 -5.85 -4.05 -0.38
C PHE A 407 -4.69 -4.24 0.59
N MET A 408 -3.64 -3.41 0.48
CA MET A 408 -2.60 -3.34 1.50
C MET A 408 -3.13 -2.72 2.78
N MET A 409 -3.91 -1.63 2.73
CA MET A 409 -4.51 -1.01 3.93
C MET A 409 -5.46 -1.95 4.67
N LEU A 410 -6.15 -2.85 3.97
CA LEU A 410 -6.95 -3.91 4.59
C LEU A 410 -6.12 -4.76 5.58
N THR A 411 -4.83 -4.95 5.36
CA THR A 411 -3.97 -5.71 6.28
C THR A 411 -3.74 -4.99 7.61
N PHE A 412 -3.89 -3.67 7.64
CA PHE A 412 -3.84 -2.81 8.82
C PHE A 412 -5.21 -2.69 9.50
N GLY A 413 -6.28 -3.18 8.85
CA GLY A 413 -7.67 -2.90 9.22
C GLY A 413 -8.21 -1.59 8.66
N GLY A 414 -7.49 -0.98 7.72
CA GLY A 414 -7.82 0.27 7.05
C GLY A 414 -8.40 0.08 5.65
N LYS A 415 -8.65 1.20 4.97
CA LYS A 415 -9.15 1.26 3.59
C LYS A 415 -8.94 2.63 2.95
N GLN A 416 -8.85 2.64 1.63
CA GLN A 416 -8.95 3.82 0.79
C GLN A 416 -10.41 4.20 0.59
N ARG A 417 -10.68 5.50 0.44
CA ARG A 417 -12.04 6.03 0.37
C ARG A 417 -12.25 6.85 -0.88
N THR A 418 -13.43 6.69 -1.50
CA THR A 418 -13.92 7.64 -2.51
C THR A 418 -14.43 8.91 -1.82
N LEU A 419 -14.71 9.96 -2.59
CA LEU A 419 -15.31 11.18 -2.03
C LEU A 419 -16.68 10.94 -1.37
N ASP A 420 -17.47 10.02 -1.91
CA ASP A 420 -18.76 9.64 -1.33
C ASP A 420 -18.57 8.94 0.02
N CYS A 421 -17.60 8.03 0.12
CA CYS A 421 -17.23 7.40 1.40
C CYS A 421 -16.75 8.43 2.42
N TRP A 422 -15.93 9.41 1.99
CA TRP A 422 -15.51 10.51 2.85
C TRP A 422 -16.70 11.35 3.34
N THR A 423 -17.66 11.64 2.46
CA THR A 423 -18.88 12.39 2.82
C THR A 423 -19.68 11.66 3.89
N ASP A 424 -19.87 10.34 3.77
CA ASP A 424 -20.56 9.53 4.79
C ASP A 424 -19.82 9.54 6.13
N VAL A 425 -18.53 9.20 6.11
CA VAL A 425 -17.71 9.10 7.33
C VAL A 425 -17.61 10.44 8.07
N LEU A 426 -17.45 11.55 7.34
CA LEU A 426 -17.44 12.90 7.90
C LEU A 426 -18.82 13.29 8.45
N GLY A 427 -19.89 13.02 7.70
CA GLY A 427 -21.26 13.31 8.11
C GLY A 427 -21.63 12.62 9.43
N ARG A 428 -21.24 11.36 9.60
CA ARG A 428 -21.42 10.57 10.84
C ARG A 428 -20.61 11.11 12.04
N ALA A 429 -19.60 11.91 11.78
CA ALA A 429 -18.80 12.61 12.78
C ALA A 429 -19.28 14.06 13.05
N GLY A 430 -20.36 14.52 12.41
CA GLY A 430 -20.88 15.88 12.56
C GLY A 430 -20.10 16.93 11.77
N LEU A 431 -19.43 16.51 10.70
CA LEU A 431 -18.63 17.37 9.83
C LEU A 431 -19.21 17.40 8.42
N GLU A 432 -18.98 18.49 7.70
CA GLU A 432 -19.34 18.64 6.29
C GLU A 432 -18.14 19.08 5.46
N ILE A 433 -18.07 18.60 4.21
CA ILE A 433 -17.00 18.98 3.28
C ILE A 433 -17.30 20.39 2.75
N ARG A 434 -16.38 21.32 3.00
CA ARG A 434 -16.43 22.68 2.47
C ARG A 434 -15.76 22.80 1.10
N SER A 435 -14.61 22.15 0.94
CA SER A 435 -13.86 22.19 -0.32
C SER A 435 -12.97 20.96 -0.48
N VAL A 436 -12.56 20.66 -1.72
CA VAL A 436 -11.59 19.59 -2.03
C VAL A 436 -10.56 20.15 -2.99
N ALA A 437 -9.32 20.28 -2.52
CA ALA A 437 -8.19 20.69 -3.35
C ALA A 437 -7.42 19.44 -3.81
N LYS A 438 -7.27 19.25 -5.12
CA LYS A 438 -6.61 18.06 -5.69
C LYS A 438 -5.19 18.37 -6.10
N GLY A 439 -4.30 17.38 -5.90
CA GLY A 439 -2.95 17.42 -6.45
C GLY A 439 -2.95 17.50 -7.99
N GLN A 440 -1.81 17.85 -8.55
CA GLN A 440 -1.62 17.97 -10.00
C GLN A 440 -0.78 16.82 -10.57
N GLY A 441 -0.85 16.65 -11.88
CA GLY A 441 -0.06 15.65 -12.61
C GLY A 441 -0.27 14.21 -12.09
N PRO A 442 0.81 13.46 -11.78
CA PRO A 442 0.69 12.08 -11.32
C PRO A 442 0.01 11.93 -9.94
N TRP A 443 -0.12 13.02 -9.19
CA TRP A 443 -0.66 13.04 -7.81
C TRP A 443 -2.12 13.50 -7.71
N ARG A 444 -2.85 13.53 -8.83
CA ARG A 444 -4.27 13.96 -8.89
C ARG A 444 -5.25 13.19 -7.98
N HIS A 445 -4.82 12.04 -7.48
CA HIS A 445 -5.58 11.21 -6.54
C HIS A 445 -5.38 11.67 -5.09
N LEU A 446 -4.24 12.29 -4.77
CA LEU A 446 -4.00 12.92 -3.47
C LEU A 446 -4.79 14.22 -3.40
N ALA A 447 -5.55 14.43 -2.33
CA ALA A 447 -6.34 15.63 -2.15
C ALA A 447 -6.31 16.10 -0.69
N VAL A 448 -6.56 17.39 -0.49
CA VAL A 448 -6.88 17.99 0.80
C VAL A 448 -8.39 18.22 0.85
N ILE A 449 -9.07 17.53 1.75
CA ILE A 449 -10.50 17.68 2.03
C ILE A 449 -10.63 18.66 3.20
N GLU A 450 -11.15 19.85 2.93
CA GLU A 450 -11.45 20.85 3.95
C GLU A 450 -12.84 20.62 4.52
N CYS A 451 -12.92 20.50 5.84
CA CYS A 451 -14.14 20.19 6.57
C CYS A 451 -14.45 21.25 7.64
N VAL A 452 -15.74 21.47 7.87
CA VAL A 452 -16.28 22.34 8.93
C VAL A 452 -17.30 21.57 9.78
N LYS A 453 -17.71 22.11 10.92
CA LYS A 453 -18.83 21.52 11.67
C LYS A 453 -20.11 21.64 10.85
N ALA A 454 -20.88 20.56 10.79
CA ALA A 454 -22.16 20.55 10.10
C ALA A 454 -23.11 21.61 10.69
N GLY A 455 -23.80 22.33 9.81
CA GLY A 455 -24.81 23.32 10.23
C GLY A 455 -24.27 24.70 10.64
N GLN A 456 -22.98 24.96 10.44
CA GLN A 456 -22.41 26.31 10.55
C GLN A 456 -22.49 27.01 9.19
N LYS A 457 -23.53 27.84 8.99
CA LYS A 457 -23.66 28.70 7.80
C LYS A 457 -22.79 29.95 7.91
#